data_AF-A0A401TSI3-F1
#
_entry.id   AF-A0A401TSI3-F1
#
_cell.length_a   1.000
_cell.length_b   1.000
_cell.length_c   1.000
_cell.angle_alpha   90.00
_cell.angle_beta   90.00
_cell.angle_gamma   90.00
#
_symmetry.space_group_name_H-M   'P 1'
#
loop_
_entity.id
_entity.type
_entity.pdbx_description
1 polymer ?
#
loop_
_entity_poly.entity_id
_entity_poly.type
_entity_poly.pdbx_seq_one_letter_code
_entity_poly.pdbx_strand_id
1 'polypeptide(L)'
;GIVRTLGAAWIASRLVRSNWRTLAAVAARSAPRDRAVIGGLIQHRLALLAARIAVVPAEAQSDAANLLQLRTALNVIDVRHASLGLSRAAVAGIDALFDRLASAARNHTAGRLPDELVGRLDNAIASTLREPASKSRNDALIGLAGIRAGLFPGARSYQPRLSNQEGIAA
;
A
#
# COMPACT_ATOMS: atom_id res chain seq x y z
N GLY A 1 21.37 30.50 -0.77
CA GLY A 1 19.98 30.39 -1.27
C GLY A 1 19.70 29.11 -2.05
N ILE A 2 20.52 28.74 -3.04
CA ILE A 2 20.18 27.70 -4.03
C ILE A 2 20.80 26.32 -3.71
N VAL A 3 21.96 26.28 -3.06
CA VAL A 3 22.64 25.03 -2.68
C VAL A 3 21.86 24.23 -1.62
N ARG A 4 21.14 24.92 -0.72
CA ARG A 4 20.37 24.29 0.36
C ARG A 4 19.06 23.64 -0.12
N THR A 5 18.40 24.24 -1.11
CA THR A 5 17.15 23.74 -1.68
C THR A 5 17.37 22.53 -2.60
N LEU A 6 18.44 22.54 -3.40
CA LEU A 6 18.86 21.37 -4.20
C LEU A 6 19.20 20.17 -3.31
N GLY A 7 19.87 20.40 -2.17
CA GLY A 7 20.15 19.35 -1.18
C GLY A 7 18.89 18.78 -0.53
N ALA A 8 17.95 19.63 -0.13
CA ALA A 8 16.70 19.20 0.49
C ALA A 8 15.82 18.36 -0.45
N ALA A 9 15.70 18.78 -1.71
CA ALA A 9 14.95 18.04 -2.73
C ALA A 9 15.59 16.68 -3.07
N TRP A 10 16.93 16.62 -3.11
CA TRP A 10 17.65 15.36 -3.32
C TRP A 10 17.44 14.38 -2.16
N ILE A 11 17.52 14.85 -0.91
CA ILE A 11 17.26 14.04 0.29
C ILE A 11 15.82 13.50 0.27
N ALA A 12 14.83 14.35 -0.03
CA ALA A 12 13.43 13.95 -0.13
C ALA A 12 13.22 12.86 -1.21
N SER A 13 13.81 13.06 -2.40
CA SER A 13 13.73 12.10 -3.50
C SER A 13 14.38 10.75 -3.15
N ARG A 14 15.53 10.77 -2.46
CA ARG A 14 16.20 9.56 -1.98
C ARG A 14 15.35 8.83 -0.94
N LEU A 15 14.67 9.57 -0.07
CA LEU A 15 13.78 9.03 0.95
C LEU A 15 12.56 8.32 0.34
N VAL A 16 11.86 9.00 -0.56
CA VAL A 16 10.74 8.44 -1.34
C VAL A 16 11.17 7.11 -1.98
N ARG A 17 12.30 7.12 -2.69
CA ARG A 17 12.84 5.93 -3.37
C ARG A 17 13.16 4.78 -2.40
N SER A 18 13.68 5.10 -1.20
CA SER A 18 13.95 4.11 -0.16
C SER A 18 12.67 3.44 0.35
N ASN A 19 11.59 4.22 0.50
CA ASN A 19 10.30 3.71 0.94
C ASN A 19 9.65 2.81 -0.13
N TRP A 20 9.73 3.19 -1.41
CA TRP A 20 9.29 2.33 -2.51
C TRP A 20 10.06 1.00 -2.57
N ARG A 21 11.38 1.02 -2.36
CA ARG A 21 12.18 -0.21 -2.25
C ARG A 21 11.75 -1.08 -1.07
N THR A 22 11.44 -0.46 0.06
CA THR A 22 10.91 -1.18 1.23
C THR A 22 9.56 -1.81 0.93
N LEU A 23 8.62 -1.07 0.35
CA LEU A 23 7.33 -1.60 -0.07
C LEU A 23 7.48 -2.75 -1.07
N ALA A 24 8.35 -2.58 -2.07
CA ALA A 24 8.65 -3.61 -3.06
C ALA A 24 9.20 -4.90 -2.43
N ALA A 25 10.12 -4.78 -1.47
CA ALA A 25 10.71 -5.92 -0.79
C ALA A 25 9.69 -6.69 0.06
N VAL A 26 8.82 -5.97 0.77
CA VAL A 26 7.74 -6.55 1.57
C VAL A 26 6.69 -7.22 0.68
N ALA A 27 6.30 -6.56 -0.41
CA ALA A 27 5.35 -7.10 -1.38
C ALA A 27 5.89 -8.35 -2.08
N ALA A 28 7.17 -8.37 -2.47
CA ALA A 28 7.81 -9.50 -3.15
C ALA A 28 8.17 -10.68 -2.25
N ARG A 29 7.95 -10.60 -0.92
CA ARG A 29 8.45 -11.57 0.07
C ARG A 29 9.96 -11.82 0.00
N SER A 30 10.74 -10.88 -0.55
CA SER A 30 12.17 -11.08 -0.78
C SER A 30 13.01 -11.12 0.51
N ALA A 31 12.43 -10.72 1.65
CA ALA A 31 13.00 -10.94 2.98
C ALA A 31 11.87 -10.95 4.03
N PRO A 32 11.97 -11.77 5.10
CA PRO A 32 11.11 -11.62 6.26
C PRO A 32 11.30 -10.20 6.82
N ARG A 33 10.25 -9.37 6.75
CA ARG A 33 10.22 -8.09 7.45
C ARG A 33 9.05 -8.13 8.42
N ASP A 34 9.39 -8.05 9.69
CA ASP A 34 8.40 -7.98 10.75
C ASP A 34 7.74 -6.59 10.79
N ARG A 35 6.50 -6.58 11.22
CA ARG A 35 5.66 -5.42 11.49
C ARG A 35 6.37 -4.41 12.40
N ALA A 36 7.08 -4.89 13.42
CA ALA A 36 7.81 -4.02 14.36
C ALA A 36 8.90 -3.20 13.66
N VAL A 37 9.62 -3.79 12.70
CA VAL A 37 10.66 -3.10 11.93
C VAL A 37 10.06 -1.95 11.11
N ILE A 38 8.94 -2.20 10.43
CA ILE A 38 8.27 -1.16 9.64
C ILE A 38 7.67 -0.08 10.56
N GLY A 39 7.12 -0.47 11.71
CA GLY A 39 6.63 0.46 12.74
C GLY A 39 7.74 1.40 13.24
N GLY A 40 8.92 0.85 13.54
CA GLY A 40 10.10 1.64 13.92
C GLY A 40 10.53 2.62 12.82
N LEU A 41 10.47 2.21 11.55
CA LEU A 41 10.73 3.11 10.42
C LEU A 41 9.71 4.26 10.36
N ILE A 42 8.42 3.97 10.48
CA ILE A 42 7.38 5.01 10.49
C ILE A 42 7.60 5.99 11.65
N GLN A 43 7.88 5.48 12.84
CA GLN A 43 8.15 6.31 14.02
C GLN A 43 9.35 7.23 13.80
N HIS A 44 10.44 6.69 13.27
CA HIS A 44 11.61 7.49 12.93
C HIS A 44 11.29 8.58 11.88
N ARG A 45 10.46 8.27 10.87
CA ARG A 45 10.04 9.27 9.87
C ARG A 45 9.13 10.35 10.45
N LEU A 46 8.23 9.99 11.37
CA LEU A 46 7.38 10.96 12.08
C LEU A 46 8.23 11.93 12.91
N ALA A 47 9.24 11.44 13.62
CA ALA A 47 10.15 12.28 14.40
C ALA A 47 10.90 13.29 13.49
N LEU A 48 11.39 12.84 12.33
CA LEU A 48 12.04 13.72 11.35
C LEU A 48 11.08 14.76 10.75
N LEU A 49 9.85 14.36 10.46
CA LEU A 49 8.82 15.23 9.91
C LEU A 49 8.40 16.31 10.93
N ALA A 50 8.21 15.93 12.20
CA ALA A 50 7.89 16.86 13.29
C ALA A 50 8.99 17.94 13.45
N ALA A 51 10.26 17.53 13.41
CA ALA A 51 11.38 18.47 13.48
C ALA A 51 11.45 19.42 12.26
N ARG A 52 11.01 18.97 11.09
CA ARG A 52 11.06 19.76 9.84
C ARG A 52 9.90 20.73 9.69
N ILE A 53 8.69 20.37 10.12
CA ILE A 53 7.51 21.24 10.04
C ILE A 53 7.73 22.55 10.81
N ALA A 54 8.46 22.49 11.93
CA ALA A 54 8.84 23.68 12.69
C ALA A 54 9.72 24.66 11.90
N VAL A 55 10.33 24.23 10.79
CA VAL A 55 11.33 24.99 10.03
C VAL A 55 10.87 25.33 8.61
N VAL A 56 10.17 24.41 7.90
CA VAL A 56 9.67 24.68 6.53
C VAL A 56 8.36 23.90 6.23
N PRO A 57 7.22 24.59 5.98
CA PRO A 57 5.91 23.94 5.78
C PRO A 57 5.70 23.23 4.43
N ALA A 58 6.31 23.70 3.34
CA ALA A 58 5.99 23.22 1.98
C ALA A 58 6.51 21.78 1.72
N GLU A 59 7.64 21.43 2.31
CA GLU A 59 8.31 20.13 2.21
C GLU A 59 7.58 19.04 3.01
N ALA A 60 6.74 19.44 3.97
CA ALA A 60 5.95 18.52 4.80
C ALA A 60 4.97 17.67 3.97
N GLN A 61 4.49 18.19 2.82
CA GLN A 61 3.60 17.45 1.94
C GLN A 61 4.30 16.25 1.27
N SER A 62 5.57 16.43 0.86
CA SER A 62 6.41 15.32 0.37
C SER A 62 6.70 14.31 1.48
N ASP A 63 6.89 14.78 2.72
CA ASP A 63 7.17 13.91 3.86
C ASP A 63 5.91 13.15 4.34
N ALA A 64 4.71 13.68 4.17
CA ALA A 64 3.46 12.95 4.38
C ALA A 64 3.26 11.85 3.32
N ALA A 65 3.55 12.14 2.05
CA ALA A 65 3.54 11.14 0.99
C ALA A 65 4.51 9.98 1.29
N ASN A 66 5.66 10.27 1.92
CA ASN A 66 6.64 9.25 2.37
C ASN A 66 6.05 8.24 3.37
N LEU A 67 5.10 8.65 4.22
CA LEU A 67 4.48 7.76 5.20
C LEU A 67 3.48 6.81 4.57
N LEU A 68 2.87 7.18 3.43
CA LEU A 68 1.89 6.35 2.75
C LEU A 68 2.49 5.03 2.23
N GLN A 69 3.71 5.03 1.70
CA GLN A 69 4.33 3.78 1.22
C GLN A 69 4.69 2.85 2.38
N LEU A 70 5.15 3.38 3.52
CA LEU A 70 5.47 2.56 4.70
C LEU A 70 4.21 2.02 5.38
N ARG A 71 3.15 2.83 5.47
CA ARG A 71 1.83 2.36 5.93
C ARG A 71 1.28 1.27 5.01
N THR A 72 1.45 1.43 3.70
CA THR A 72 1.10 0.39 2.74
C THR A 72 1.90 -0.89 2.98
N ALA A 73 3.20 -0.79 3.30
CA ALA A 73 4.02 -1.95 3.62
C ALA A 73 3.52 -2.69 4.89
N LEU A 74 3.06 -1.97 5.92
CA LEU A 74 2.37 -2.58 7.06
C LEU A 74 1.09 -3.31 6.64
N ASN A 75 0.25 -2.67 5.83
CA ASN A 75 -0.97 -3.30 5.34
C ASN A 75 -0.67 -4.57 4.54
N VAL A 76 0.42 -4.62 3.76
CA VAL A 76 0.84 -5.85 3.07
C VAL A 76 1.18 -6.96 4.07
N ILE A 77 1.92 -6.65 5.15
CA ILE A 77 2.23 -7.62 6.21
C ILE A 77 0.94 -8.11 6.87
N ASP A 78 0.05 -7.19 7.24
CA ASP A 78 -1.21 -7.50 7.93
C ASP A 78 -2.13 -8.35 7.04
N VAL A 79 -2.25 -8.03 5.74
CA VAL A 79 -3.01 -8.85 4.77
C VAL A 79 -2.38 -10.22 4.61
N ARG A 80 -1.05 -10.35 4.51
CA ARG A 80 -0.39 -11.67 4.38
C ARG A 80 -0.65 -12.54 5.61
N HIS A 81 -0.58 -11.96 6.81
CA HIS A 81 -0.89 -12.67 8.03
C HIS A 81 -2.37 -13.10 8.07
N ALA A 82 -3.30 -12.19 7.75
CA ALA A 82 -4.73 -12.48 7.69
C ALA A 82 -5.08 -13.54 6.63
N SER A 83 -4.36 -13.55 5.50
CA SER A 83 -4.56 -14.47 4.38
C SER A 83 -4.35 -15.94 4.75
N LEU A 84 -3.63 -16.23 5.84
CA LEU A 84 -3.45 -17.60 6.34
C LEU A 84 -4.77 -18.30 6.73
N GLY A 85 -5.82 -17.53 7.01
CA GLY A 85 -7.16 -18.05 7.32
C GLY A 85 -8.16 -17.97 6.18
N LEU A 86 -7.72 -17.73 4.94
CA LEU A 86 -8.59 -17.62 3.76
C LEU A 86 -8.47 -18.85 2.85
N SER A 87 -9.41 -19.01 1.92
CA SER A 87 -9.32 -20.03 0.89
C SER A 87 -8.07 -19.86 0.02
N ARG A 88 -7.60 -20.98 -0.56
CA ARG A 88 -6.46 -20.98 -1.50
C ARG A 88 -6.67 -20.05 -2.69
N ALA A 89 -7.91 -19.92 -3.16
CA ALA A 89 -8.26 -19.04 -4.27
C ALA A 89 -8.08 -17.55 -3.90
N ALA A 90 -8.55 -17.15 -2.71
CA ALA A 90 -8.37 -15.79 -2.20
C ALA A 90 -6.88 -15.48 -1.98
N VAL A 91 -6.12 -16.41 -1.38
CA VAL A 91 -4.66 -16.28 -1.20
C VAL A 91 -3.95 -16.07 -2.53
N ALA A 92 -4.26 -16.89 -3.55
CA ALA A 92 -3.65 -16.76 -4.87
C ALA A 92 -3.95 -15.41 -5.53
N GLY A 93 -5.17 -14.88 -5.39
CA GLY A 93 -5.53 -13.55 -5.87
C GLY A 93 -4.74 -12.42 -5.18
N ILE A 94 -4.56 -12.54 -3.86
CA ILE A 94 -3.78 -11.59 -3.05
C ILE A 94 -2.30 -11.65 -3.41
N ASP A 95 -1.73 -12.84 -3.59
CA ASP A 95 -0.34 -13.01 -4.00
C ASP A 95 -0.08 -12.43 -5.40
N ALA A 96 -0.97 -12.69 -6.36
CA ALA A 96 -0.87 -12.11 -7.70
C ALA A 96 -0.97 -10.58 -7.71
N LEU A 97 -1.76 -10.00 -6.80
CA LEU A 97 -1.79 -8.55 -6.56
C LEU A 97 -0.44 -8.07 -6.02
N PHE A 98 0.11 -8.73 -5.01
CA PHE A 98 1.38 -8.33 -4.40
C PHE A 98 2.58 -8.46 -5.31
N ASP A 99 2.61 -9.45 -6.20
CA ASP A 99 3.65 -9.57 -7.21
C ASP A 99 3.65 -8.37 -8.18
N ARG A 100 2.46 -7.92 -8.58
CA ARG A 100 2.32 -6.72 -9.41
C ARG A 100 2.63 -5.44 -8.65
N LEU A 101 2.18 -5.32 -7.40
CA LEU A 101 2.55 -4.19 -6.56
C LEU A 101 4.06 -4.11 -6.38
N ALA A 102 4.73 -5.24 -6.12
CA ALA A 102 6.18 -5.28 -5.99
C ALA A 102 6.89 -4.85 -7.28
N SER A 103 6.42 -5.33 -8.43
CA SER A 103 6.96 -4.93 -9.73
C SER A 103 6.80 -3.44 -9.98
N ALA A 104 5.59 -2.90 -9.78
CA ALA A 104 5.32 -1.48 -9.93
C ALA A 104 6.17 -0.63 -8.99
N ALA A 105 6.25 -1.01 -7.71
CA ALA A 105 7.03 -0.31 -6.69
C ALA A 105 8.54 -0.29 -6.97
N ARG A 106 9.12 -1.36 -7.54
CA ARG A 106 10.56 -1.38 -7.91
C ARG A 106 10.91 -0.34 -8.97
N ASN A 107 10.01 -0.16 -9.94
CA ASN A 107 10.23 0.71 -11.09
C ASN A 107 9.72 2.14 -10.83
N HIS A 108 9.06 2.39 -9.70
CA HIS A 108 8.43 3.68 -9.42
C HIS A 108 9.43 4.70 -8.89
N THR A 109 9.54 5.82 -9.59
CA THR A 109 10.45 6.92 -9.25
C THR A 109 9.70 8.18 -8.83
N ALA A 110 8.53 8.44 -9.40
CA ALA A 110 7.59 9.50 -9.06
C ALA A 110 6.26 9.31 -9.79
N GLY A 111 5.23 10.07 -9.40
CA GLY A 111 3.95 10.14 -10.10
C GLY A 111 2.91 9.14 -9.60
N ARG A 112 1.89 8.88 -10.43
CA ARG A 112 0.82 7.92 -10.11
C ARG A 112 1.27 6.49 -10.44
N LEU A 113 0.87 5.53 -9.60
CA LEU A 113 1.01 4.11 -9.94
C LEU A 113 0.07 3.73 -11.10
N PRO A 114 0.34 2.62 -11.83
CA PRO A 114 -0.52 2.18 -12.91
C PRO A 114 -1.97 1.95 -12.45
N ASP A 115 -2.94 2.50 -13.19
CA ASP A 115 -4.37 2.40 -12.85
C ASP A 115 -4.88 0.93 -12.86
N GLU A 116 -4.21 0.05 -13.62
CA GLU A 116 -4.49 -1.40 -13.62
C GLU A 116 -4.37 -2.04 -12.23
N LEU A 117 -3.57 -1.46 -11.33
CA LEU A 117 -3.40 -1.95 -9.98
C LEU A 117 -4.66 -1.74 -9.13
N VAL A 118 -5.44 -0.69 -9.41
CA VAL A 118 -6.74 -0.43 -8.76
C VAL A 118 -7.71 -1.56 -9.10
N GLY A 119 -7.80 -1.96 -10.38
CA GLY A 119 -8.65 -3.07 -10.80
C GLY A 119 -8.25 -4.41 -10.13
N ARG A 120 -6.95 -4.67 -9.95
CA ARG A 120 -6.47 -5.85 -9.23
C ARG A 120 -6.80 -5.80 -7.74
N LEU A 121 -6.67 -4.64 -7.11
CA LEU A 121 -7.07 -4.40 -5.72
C LEU A 121 -8.58 -4.64 -5.54
N ASP A 122 -9.40 -4.06 -6.41
CA ASP A 122 -10.85 -4.20 -6.36
C ASP A 122 -11.27 -5.68 -6.56
N ASN A 123 -10.57 -6.42 -7.43
CA ASN A 123 -10.77 -7.86 -7.59
C ASN A 123 -10.39 -8.67 -6.35
N ALA A 124 -9.27 -8.32 -5.69
CA ALA A 124 -8.86 -8.95 -4.44
C ALA A 124 -9.89 -8.70 -3.34
N ILE A 125 -10.34 -7.44 -3.18
CA ILE A 125 -11.40 -7.06 -2.23
C ILE A 125 -12.68 -7.85 -2.51
N ALA A 126 -13.14 -7.89 -3.77
CA ALA A 126 -14.33 -8.63 -4.16
C ALA A 126 -14.19 -10.14 -3.90
N SER A 127 -13.01 -10.71 -4.12
CA SER A 127 -12.76 -12.12 -3.81
C SER A 127 -12.76 -12.40 -2.31
N THR A 128 -12.13 -11.54 -1.51
CA THR A 128 -12.13 -11.67 -0.05
C THR A 128 -13.52 -11.47 0.55
N LEU A 129 -14.35 -10.60 -0.03
CA LEU A 129 -15.75 -10.43 0.40
C LEU A 129 -16.60 -11.70 0.24
N ARG A 130 -16.23 -12.59 -0.70
CA ARG A 130 -16.91 -13.87 -0.91
C ARG A 130 -16.49 -14.97 0.08
N GLU A 131 -15.45 -14.73 0.87
CA GLU A 131 -15.03 -15.67 1.91
C GLU A 131 -16.06 -15.69 3.07
N PRO A 132 -16.20 -16.85 3.75
CA PRO A 132 -17.02 -16.95 4.96
C PRO A 132 -16.64 -15.90 6.02
N ALA A 133 -17.63 -15.51 6.83
CA ALA A 133 -17.41 -14.54 7.89
C ALA A 133 -16.39 -15.04 8.92
N SER A 134 -15.27 -14.33 9.00
CA SER A 134 -14.17 -14.64 9.91
C SER A 134 -13.37 -13.39 10.25
N LYS A 135 -12.61 -13.46 11.34
CA LYS A 135 -11.65 -12.42 11.69
C LYS A 135 -10.60 -12.24 10.59
N SER A 136 -10.06 -13.33 10.04
CA SER A 136 -9.11 -13.32 8.94
C SER A 136 -9.64 -12.59 7.70
N ARG A 137 -10.90 -12.81 7.33
CA ARG A 137 -11.53 -12.07 6.23
C ARG A 137 -11.57 -10.57 6.51
N ASN A 138 -12.05 -10.17 7.69
CA ASN A 138 -12.21 -8.76 8.04
C ASN A 138 -10.85 -8.05 8.13
N ASP A 139 -9.84 -8.69 8.74
CA ASP A 139 -8.48 -8.16 8.84
C ASP A 139 -7.84 -7.99 7.45
N ALA A 140 -8.03 -8.96 6.55
CA ALA A 140 -7.58 -8.86 5.16
C ALA A 140 -8.27 -7.72 4.40
N LEU A 141 -9.58 -7.53 4.58
CA LEU A 141 -10.34 -6.43 3.95
C LEU A 141 -9.87 -5.06 4.44
N ILE A 142 -9.62 -4.90 5.75
CA ILE A 142 -9.08 -3.66 6.32
C ILE A 142 -7.72 -3.34 5.68
N GLY A 143 -6.84 -4.32 5.60
CA GLY A 143 -5.53 -4.15 5.00
C GLY A 143 -5.60 -3.81 3.50
N LEU A 144 -6.43 -4.51 2.72
CA LEU A 144 -6.63 -4.24 1.29
C LEU A 144 -7.22 -2.84 1.04
N ALA A 145 -8.22 -2.44 1.83
CA ALA A 145 -8.79 -1.09 1.78
C ALA A 145 -7.75 -0.02 2.15
N GLY A 146 -6.91 -0.30 3.15
CA GLY A 146 -5.80 0.55 3.55
C GLY A 146 -4.75 0.73 2.44
N ILE A 147 -4.43 -0.34 1.69
CA ILE A 147 -3.54 -0.27 0.51
C ILE A 147 -4.17 0.62 -0.57
N ARG A 148 -5.45 0.39 -0.88
CA ARG A 148 -6.18 1.17 -1.90
C ARG A 148 -6.20 2.66 -1.57
N ALA A 149 -6.59 3.02 -0.34
CA ALA A 149 -6.64 4.41 0.11
C ALA A 149 -5.24 5.05 0.23
N GLY A 150 -4.22 4.25 0.59
CA GLY A 150 -2.85 4.73 0.73
C GLY A 150 -2.15 5.01 -0.60
N LEU A 151 -2.38 4.16 -1.60
CA LEU A 151 -1.70 4.25 -2.90
C LEU A 151 -2.51 5.02 -3.96
N PHE A 152 -3.83 5.05 -3.83
CA PHE A 152 -4.74 5.63 -4.82
C PHE A 152 -5.76 6.60 -4.16
N PRO A 153 -5.30 7.68 -3.50
CA PRO A 153 -6.19 8.59 -2.79
C PRO A 153 -7.20 9.31 -3.71
N GLY A 154 -6.92 9.41 -5.01
CA GLY A 154 -7.82 10.00 -6.01
C GLY A 154 -8.68 8.97 -6.79
N ALA A 155 -8.61 7.68 -6.46
CA ALA A 155 -9.48 6.69 -7.10
C ALA A 155 -10.92 6.86 -6.60
N ARG A 156 -11.90 6.60 -7.48
CA ARG A 156 -13.31 6.53 -7.09
C ARG A 156 -13.49 5.53 -5.95
N SER A 157 -14.47 5.74 -5.07
CA SER A 157 -14.81 4.77 -4.03
C SER A 157 -14.98 3.37 -4.62
N TYR A 158 -14.59 2.34 -3.87
CA TYR A 158 -14.79 0.95 -4.30
C TYR A 158 -16.27 0.74 -4.64
N GLN A 159 -16.53 0.26 -5.85
CA GLN A 159 -17.87 -0.13 -6.29
C GLN A 159 -17.90 -1.65 -6.32
N PRO A 160 -18.68 -2.30 -5.43
CA PRO A 160 -18.93 -3.72 -5.55
C PRO A 160 -19.50 -3.97 -6.94
N ARG A 161 -18.85 -4.84 -7.73
CA ARG A 161 -19.50 -5.37 -8.91
C ARG A 161 -20.65 -6.23 -8.40
N LEU A 162 -21.84 -5.65 -8.34
CA LEU A 162 -23.07 -6.41 -8.22
C LEU A 162 -23.07 -7.31 -9.44
N SER A 163 -22.76 -8.58 -9.24
CA SER A 163 -23.00 -9.60 -10.25
C SER A 163 -24.47 -9.48 -10.60
N ASN A 164 -24.76 -8.99 -11.79
CA ASN A 164 -26.09 -8.99 -12.36
C ASN A 164 -26.53 -10.45 -12.40
N GLN A 165 -27.26 -10.91 -11.37
CA GLN A 165 -28.05 -12.14 -11.43
C GLN A 165 -29.31 -11.81 -12.25
N GLU A 166 -29.13 -11.53 -13.54
CA GLU A 166 -30.23 -11.54 -14.50
C GLU A 166 -30.22 -12.87 -15.21
N GLY A 167 -31.29 -13.64 -15.01
CA GLY A 167 -31.76 -14.62 -15.99
C GLY A 167 -31.48 -16.09 -15.72
N ILE A 168 -31.87 -16.64 -14.57
CA ILE A 168 -32.44 -18.00 -14.55
C ILE A 168 -33.86 -17.88 -13.99
N ALA A 169 -34.78 -17.49 -14.85
CA ALA A 169 -36.20 -17.72 -14.66
C ALA A 169 -36.84 -17.87 -16.05
N ALA A 170 -37.51 -19.03 -16.22
CA ALA A 170 -38.25 -19.54 -17.38
C ALA A 170 -37.43 -20.41 -18.35
#